data_AF-A0A9E5LEP8-F1
#
_entry.id   AF-A0A9E5LEP8-F1
#
_cell.length_a   1.000
_cell.length_b   1.000
_cell.length_c   1.000
_cell.angle_alpha   90.00
_cell.angle_beta   90.00
_cell.angle_gamma   90.00
#
_symmetry.space_group_name_H-M   'P 1'
#
loop_
_entity.id
_entity.type
_entity.pdbx_description
1 polymer ?
#
loop_
_entity_poly.entity_id
_entity_poly.type
_entity_poly.pdbx_seq_one_letter_code
_entity_poly.pdbx_strand_id
1 'polypeptide(L)' 'RLETENVAYDIGAYRDAPAGLRVWCGGTVETSDIVAMLPWLEWAFEQEIAAL' A
#
# COMPACT_ATOMS: atom_id res chain seq x y z
N ARG A 1 -10.20 8.07 4.75
CA ARG A 1 -10.51 7.51 3.41
C ARG A 1 -10.47 5.98 3.43
N LEU A 2 -9.42 5.34 3.96
CA LEU A 2 -9.34 3.86 3.92
C LEU A 2 -10.29 3.16 4.91
N GLU A 3 -10.50 3.72 6.10
CA GLU A 3 -11.42 3.18 7.11
C GLU A 3 -12.89 3.09 6.61
N THR A 4 -13.35 4.05 5.79
CA THR A 4 -14.71 4.06 5.23
C THR A 4 -14.94 2.96 4.20
N GLU A 5 -13.87 2.49 3.58
CA GLU A 5 -13.87 1.37 2.63
C GLU A 5 -13.68 0.02 3.33
N ASN A 6 -13.68 -0.01 4.68
CA ASN A 6 -13.42 -1.20 5.51
C ASN A 6 -12.08 -1.88 5.24
N VAL A 7 -11.02 -1.12 4.93
CA VAL A 7 -9.68 -1.65 4.63
C VAL A 7 -8.59 -0.98 5.47
N ALA A 8 -7.41 -1.59 5.48
CA ALA A 8 -6.18 -1.02 6.02
C ALA A 8 -6.22 -0.69 7.53
N TYR A 9 -6.88 -1.52 8.33
CA TYR A 9 -6.97 -1.32 9.78
C TYR A 9 -5.64 -1.38 10.54
N ASP A 10 -4.60 -1.96 9.93
CA ASP A 10 -3.28 -2.16 10.56
C ASP A 10 -2.16 -1.39 9.82
N ILE A 11 -2.50 -0.32 9.11
CA ILE A 11 -1.47 0.56 8.53
C ILE A 11 -0.96 1.53 9.59
N GLY A 12 0.36 1.71 9.64
CA GLY A 12 1.02 2.59 10.59
C GLY A 12 2.08 3.45 9.92
N ALA A 13 2.21 4.70 10.39
CA ALA A 13 3.32 5.56 9.98
C ALA A 13 4.61 5.11 10.68
N TYR A 14 5.69 4.93 9.92
CA TYR A 14 7.01 4.74 10.50
C TYR A 14 7.80 6.05 10.47
N ARG A 15 7.65 6.82 11.55
CA ARG A 15 8.19 8.18 11.67
C ARG A 15 9.69 8.30 11.41
N ASP A 16 10.48 7.32 11.84
CA ASP A 16 11.94 7.39 11.77
C ASP A 16 12.49 6.82 10.44
N ALA A 17 11.63 6.34 9.55
CA ALA A 17 12.02 5.86 8.22
C ALA A 17 11.94 6.99 7.17
N PRO A 18 12.72 6.93 6.08
CA PRO A 18 12.53 7.79 4.92
C PRO A 18 11.10 7.69 4.37
N ALA A 19 10.66 8.76 3.69
CA ALA A 19 9.36 8.76 3.02
C ALA A 19 9.29 7.61 2.00
N GLY A 20 8.26 6.77 2.14
CA GLY A 20 8.04 5.63 1.27
C GLY A 20 7.00 4.67 1.81
N LEU A 21 6.63 3.70 0.97
CA LEU A 21 5.76 2.59 1.36
C LEU A 21 6.60 1.43 1.87
N ARG A 22 6.11 0.77 2.92
CA ARG A 22 6.65 -0.51 3.38
C ARG A 22 5.55 -1.55 3.32
N VAL A 23 5.84 -2.65 2.64
CA VAL A 23 4.95 -3.81 2.53
C VAL A 23 5.53 -4.94 3.38
N TRP A 24 4.75 -5.46 4.33
CA TRP A 24 5.15 -6.62 5.13
C TRP A 24 4.64 -7.90 4.48
N CYS A 25 5.57 -8.77 4.08
CA CYS A 25 5.25 -10.09 3.54
C CYS A 25 5.47 -11.15 4.63
N GLY A 26 4.38 -11.64 5.23
CA GLY A 26 4.42 -12.76 6.17
C GLY A 26 4.68 -14.11 5.49
N GLY A 27 4.73 -15.20 6.25
CA GLY A 27 5.04 -16.54 5.72
C GLY A 27 3.98 -17.14 4.78
N THR A 28 2.81 -16.52 4.67
CA THR A 28 1.72 -16.93 3.77
C THR A 28 1.61 -16.07 2.52
N VAL A 29 2.47 -15.06 2.36
CA VAL A 29 2.44 -14.18 1.18
C VAL A 29 3.31 -14.78 0.10
N GLU A 30 2.72 -15.01 -1.07
CA GLU A 30 3.40 -15.55 -2.24
C GLU A 30 3.92 -14.43 -3.15
N THR A 31 4.88 -14.75 -4.01
CA THR A 31 5.38 -13.81 -5.04
C THR A 31 4.25 -13.32 -5.94
N SER A 32 3.30 -14.19 -6.26
CA SER A 32 2.10 -13.89 -7.04
C SER A 32 1.25 -12.78 -6.40
N ASP A 33 1.12 -12.76 -5.08
CA ASP A 33 0.38 -11.73 -4.35
C ASP A 33 1.05 -10.35 -4.53
N ILE A 34 2.38 -10.30 -4.44
CA ILE A 34 3.14 -9.07 -4.62
C ILE A 34 3.03 -8.57 -6.06
N VAL A 35 3.16 -9.46 -7.04
CA VAL A 35 3.00 -9.11 -8.46
C VAL A 35 1.58 -8.58 -8.72
N ALA A 36 0.56 -9.19 -8.12
CA ALA A 36 -0.82 -8.74 -8.24
C ALA A 36 -1.07 -7.36 -7.58
N MET A 37 -0.35 -7.04 -6.51
CA MET A 37 -0.47 -5.75 -5.79
C MET A 37 0.18 -4.58 -6.56
N LEU A 38 1.28 -4.78 -7.27
CA LEU A 38 2.03 -3.69 -7.90
C LEU A 38 1.20 -2.80 -8.84
N PRO A 39 0.36 -3.34 -9.75
CA PRO A 39 -0.49 -2.50 -10.62
C PRO A 39 -1.48 -1.63 -9.84
N TRP A 40 -1.95 -2.07 -8.67
CA TRP A 40 -2.82 -1.27 -7.81
C TRP A 40 -2.09 -0.10 -7.17
N LEU A 41 -0.83 -0.29 -6.80
CA LEU A 41 0.00 0.80 -6.27
C LEU A 41 0.32 1.84 -7.34
N GLU A 42 0.60 1.40 -8.57
CA GLU A 42 0.80 2.28 -9.71
C GLU A 42 -0.45 3.12 -9.98
N TRP A 43 -1.61 2.48 -10.12
CA TRP A 43 -2.87 3.18 -10.30
C TRP A 43 -3.16 4.17 -9.17
N ALA A 44 -3.00 3.76 -7.91
CA ALA A 44 -3.27 4.63 -6.77
C ALA A 44 -2.36 5.86 -6.75
N PHE A 45 -1.07 5.68 -7.07
CA PHE A 45 -0.12 6.76 -7.19
C PHE A 45 -0.52 7.75 -8.29
N GLU A 46 -0.89 7.25 -9.48
CA GLU A 46 -1.35 8.08 -10.59
C GLU A 46 -2.63 8.87 -10.24
N GLN A 47 -3.60 8.23 -9.58
CA GLN A 47 -4.83 8.91 -9.16
C GLN A 47 -4.56 10.05 -8.19
N GLU A 48 -3.72 9.82 -7.18
CA GLU A 48 -3.41 10.85 -6.19
C GLU A 48 -2.55 11.96 -6.78
N ILE A 49 -1.64 11.66 -7.72
CA ILE A 49 -0.94 12.70 -8.50
C ILE A 49 -1.93 13.55 -9.31
N ALA A 50 -2.89 12.93 -9.98
CA ALA A 50 -3.86 13.65 -10.81
C ALA A 50 -4.84 14.51 -9.99
N ALA A 51 -4.98 14.24 -8.69
CA ALA A 51 -5.85 14.96 -7.77
C ALA A 51 -5.16 16.14 -7.05
N LEU A 52 -3.85 16.30 -7.19
CA LEU A 52 -3.07 17.45 -6.69
C LEU A 52 -3.20 18.68 -7.60
#